data_AF-A0A7V6BXS1-F1
#
_entry.id   AF-A0A7V6BXS1-F1
#
_cell.length_a   1.000
_cell.length_b   1.000
_cell.length_c   1.000
_cell.angle_alpha   90.00
_cell.angle_beta   90.00
_cell.angle_gamma   90.00
#
_symmetry.space_group_name_H-M   'P 1'
#
loop_
_entity.id
_entity.type
_entity.pdbx_description
1 polymer ?
#
loop_
_entity_poly.entity_id
_entity_poly.type
_entity_poly.pdbx_seq_one_letter_code
_entity_poly.pdbx_strand_id
1 'polypeptide(L)'
;MENTLPIAVADYRYGLISLADTIPPTMPEEMKTTPISLWHFLFACHNGRLFEQWLGTSTWLFVPVSGGLLLLNLLTGSWDWLQRRRRQKQHQSSAPSFQ
;
A
#
# COMPACT_ATOMS: atom_id res chain seq x y z
N MET A 1 13.55 19.44 -42.44
CA MET A 1 13.52 18.90 -41.06
C MET A 1 12.59 17.70 -41.12
N GLU A 2 13.16 16.51 -41.03
CA GLU A 2 12.40 15.26 -41.14
C GLU A 2 11.57 15.11 -39.86
N ASN A 3 10.24 15.13 -39.99
CA ASN A 3 9.32 14.96 -38.87
C ASN A 3 9.25 13.47 -38.53
N THR A 4 10.26 12.95 -37.82
CA THR A 4 10.25 11.58 -37.33
C THR A 4 9.27 11.48 -36.17
N LEU A 5 8.05 11.00 -36.46
CA LEU A 5 7.07 10.73 -35.42
C LEU A 5 7.60 9.63 -34.47
N PRO A 6 7.39 9.77 -33.15
CA PRO A 6 7.87 8.80 -32.17
C PRO A 6 7.14 7.46 -32.33
N ILE A 7 7.92 6.38 -32.45
CA ILE A 7 7.41 5.01 -32.65
C ILE A 7 6.91 4.36 -31.36
N ALA A 8 7.44 4.74 -30.20
CA ALA A 8 7.07 4.21 -28.90
C ALA A 8 7.34 5.25 -27.80
N VAL A 9 6.60 5.13 -26.69
CA VAL A 9 6.77 5.95 -25.49
C VAL A 9 7.00 5.02 -24.30
N ALA A 10 8.03 5.32 -23.52
CA ALA A 10 8.26 4.68 -22.24
C ALA A 10 7.41 5.38 -21.16
N ASP A 11 6.30 4.75 -20.78
CA ASP A 11 5.45 5.20 -19.69
C ASP A 11 5.84 4.48 -18.40
N TYR A 12 5.91 5.22 -17.30
CA TYR A 12 6.35 4.67 -16.02
C TYR A 12 5.35 3.69 -15.39
N ARG A 13 4.06 3.85 -15.73
CA ARG A 13 2.94 3.05 -15.19
C ARG A 13 2.65 1.82 -16.05
N TYR A 14 2.79 1.97 -17.37
CA TYR A 14 2.41 0.96 -18.36
C TYR A 14 3.59 0.32 -19.12
N GLY A 15 4.81 0.81 -18.90
CA GLY A 15 5.99 0.34 -19.63
C GLY A 15 6.05 0.91 -21.04
N LEU A 16 6.53 0.11 -22.00
CA LEU A 16 6.61 0.51 -23.40
C LEU A 16 5.23 0.48 -24.06
N ILE A 17 4.72 1.66 -24.41
CA ILE A 17 3.49 1.85 -25.18
C ILE A 17 3.89 2.06 -26.64
N SER A 18 3.35 1.25 -27.56
CA SER A 18 3.57 1.44 -28.99
C SER A 18 2.67 2.55 -29.51
N LEU A 19 3.24 3.53 -30.22
CA LEU A 19 2.50 4.65 -30.82
C LEU A 19 2.25 4.46 -32.32
N ALA A 20 2.94 3.49 -32.93
CA ALA A 20 2.72 3.02 -34.28
C ALA A 20 2.31 1.54 -34.26
N ASP A 21 1.87 0.98 -35.40
CA ASP A 21 1.62 -0.47 -35.57
C ASP A 21 2.91 -1.32 -35.52
N THR A 22 3.94 -0.84 -34.81
CA THR A 22 5.16 -1.58 -34.52
C THR A 22 4.94 -2.55 -33.37
N ILE A 23 5.40 -3.79 -33.56
CA ILE A 23 5.37 -4.83 -32.54
C ILE A 23 6.31 -4.41 -31.41
N PRO A 24 5.83 -4.29 -30.15
CA PRO A 24 6.72 -4.00 -29.02
C PRO A 24 7.78 -5.10 -28.89
N PRO A 25 9.01 -4.77 -28.44
CA PRO A 25 10.04 -5.78 -28.27
C PRO A 25 9.52 -6.89 -27.34
N THR A 26 9.60 -8.13 -27.82
CA THR A 26 9.14 -9.29 -27.04
C THR A 26 10.08 -9.47 -25.85
N MET A 27 9.49 -9.66 -24.65
CA MET A 27 10.29 -9.92 -23.45
C MET A 27 11.13 -11.19 -23.64
N PRO A 28 12.46 -11.16 -23.40
CA PRO A 28 13.33 -12.32 -23.54
C PRO A 28 12.82 -13.50 -22.70
N GLU A 29 12.97 -14.73 -23.22
CA GLU A 29 12.47 -15.94 -22.55
C GLU A 29 13.13 -16.15 -21.19
N GLU A 30 14.41 -15.77 -21.05
CA GLU A 30 15.18 -15.89 -19.81
C GLU A 30 14.61 -15.01 -18.68
N MET A 31 13.96 -13.90 -19.05
CA MET A 31 13.35 -12.97 -18.09
C MET A 31 11.95 -13.43 -17.65
N LYS A 32 11.21 -14.18 -18.48
CA LYS A 32 9.86 -14.66 -18.13
C LYS A 32 9.86 -15.61 -16.94
N THR A 33 10.95 -16.34 -16.72
CA THR A 33 11.08 -17.29 -15.61
C THR A 33 11.53 -16.63 -14.30
N THR A 34 11.89 -15.34 -14.33
CA THR A 34 12.36 -14.65 -13.12
C THR A 34 11.20 -14.28 -12.21
N PRO A 35 11.28 -14.60 -10.90
CA PRO A 35 10.26 -14.18 -9.95
C PRO A 35 10.28 -12.67 -9.78
N ILE A 36 9.09 -12.08 -9.55
CA ILE A 36 8.95 -10.66 -9.23
C ILE A 36 9.77 -10.35 -7.97
N SER A 37 10.53 -9.26 -8.00
CA SER A 37 11.31 -8.85 -6.84
C SER A 37 10.40 -8.54 -5.64
N LEU A 38 10.86 -8.86 -4.43
CA LEU A 38 10.11 -8.59 -3.20
C LEU A 38 9.75 -7.10 -3.08
N TRP A 39 10.66 -6.22 -3.50
CA TRP A 39 10.43 -4.78 -3.57
C TRP A 39 9.26 -4.43 -4.48
N HIS A 40 9.23 -4.96 -5.70
CA HIS A 40 8.14 -4.69 -6.65
C HIS A 40 6.81 -5.25 -6.13
N PHE A 41 6.84 -6.41 -5.47
CA PHE A 41 5.66 -6.98 -4.82
C PHE A 41 5.14 -6.09 -3.69
N LEU A 42 6.00 -5.69 -2.74
CA LEU A 42 5.65 -4.80 -1.63
C LEU A 42 5.14 -3.45 -2.13
N PHE A 43 5.74 -2.90 -3.18
CA PHE A 43 5.28 -1.67 -3.80
C PHE A 43 3.87 -1.83 -4.39
N ALA A 44 3.59 -2.94 -5.07
CA ALA A 44 2.27 -3.25 -5.59
C ALA A 44 1.23 -3.50 -4.47
N CYS A 45 1.63 -4.13 -3.35
CA CYS A 45 0.83 -4.24 -2.13
C CYS A 45 0.50 -2.85 -1.57
N HIS A 46 1.53 -2.04 -1.35
CA HIS A 46 1.44 -0.75 -0.65
C HIS A 46 0.55 0.26 -1.38
N ASN A 47 0.71 0.36 -2.70
CA ASN A 47 -0.14 1.24 -3.53
C ASN A 47 -1.54 0.66 -3.79
N GLY A 48 -1.82 -0.52 -3.25
CA GLY A 48 -3.08 -1.23 -3.47
C GLY A 48 -3.21 -1.87 -4.85
N ARG A 49 -2.21 -1.76 -5.74
CA ARG A 49 -2.26 -2.27 -7.13
C ARG A 49 -2.55 -3.77 -7.23
N LEU A 50 -2.17 -4.57 -6.23
CA LEU A 50 -2.57 -6.00 -6.16
C LEU A 50 -4.08 -6.20 -6.03
N PHE A 51 -4.77 -5.24 -5.45
CA PHE A 51 -6.21 -5.24 -5.28
C PHE A 51 -6.94 -4.66 -6.50
N GLU A 52 -6.24 -4.07 -7.48
CA GLU A 52 -6.85 -3.52 -8.71
C GLU A 52 -7.69 -4.56 -9.46
N GLN A 53 -7.26 -5.83 -9.45
CA GLN A 53 -8.01 -6.94 -10.05
C GLN A 53 -9.35 -7.25 -9.35
N TRP A 54 -9.49 -6.93 -8.05
CA TRP A 54 -10.68 -7.22 -7.25
C TRP A 54 -11.56 -5.97 -7.03
N LEU A 55 -10.93 -4.81 -6.85
CA LEU A 55 -11.54 -3.54 -6.44
C LEU A 55 -11.59 -2.50 -7.57
N GLY A 56 -10.95 -2.76 -8.71
CA GLY A 56 -10.97 -1.89 -9.89
C GLY A 56 -10.55 -0.46 -9.58
N THR A 57 -11.31 0.52 -10.08
CA THR A 57 -11.06 1.97 -9.92
C THR A 57 -11.10 2.43 -8.45
N SER A 58 -11.77 1.69 -7.56
CA SER A 58 -11.89 2.04 -6.14
C SER A 58 -10.64 1.71 -5.31
N THR A 59 -9.62 1.13 -5.93
CA THR A 59 -8.36 0.76 -5.26
C THR A 59 -7.65 1.96 -4.60
N TRP A 60 -7.78 3.16 -5.18
CA TRP A 60 -7.22 4.37 -4.61
C TRP A 60 -7.81 4.74 -3.23
N LEU A 61 -9.06 4.33 -2.94
CA LEU A 61 -9.72 4.54 -1.65
C LEU A 61 -9.32 3.51 -0.59
N PHE A 62 -8.81 2.35 -1.00
CA PHE A 62 -8.42 1.29 -0.07
C PHE A 62 -7.27 1.72 0.84
N VAL A 63 -6.28 2.41 0.29
CA VAL A 63 -5.11 2.92 1.04
C VAL A 63 -5.52 3.94 2.13
N PRO A 64 -6.26 5.03 1.85
CA PRO A 64 -6.67 5.97 2.88
C PRO A 64 -7.64 5.36 3.90
N VAL A 65 -8.54 4.46 3.49
CA VAL A 65 -9.48 3.81 4.42
C VAL A 65 -8.75 2.88 5.39
N SER A 66 -7.84 2.04 4.90
CA SER A 66 -7.06 1.14 5.77
C SER A 66 -6.16 1.92 6.74
N GLY A 67 -5.55 3.02 6.28
CA GLY A 67 -4.82 3.95 7.15
C GLY A 67 -5.71 4.59 8.21
N GLY A 68 -6.92 5.03 7.84
CA GLY A 68 -7.91 5.57 8.78
C GLY A 68 -8.33 4.55 9.84
N LEU A 69 -8.60 3.31 9.45
CA LEU A 69 -8.93 2.22 10.37
C LEU A 69 -7.76 1.88 11.32
N LEU A 70 -6.53 1.92 10.82
CA LEU A 70 -5.33 1.73 11.65
C LEU A 70 -5.22 2.83 12.71
N LEU A 71 -5.41 4.10 12.31
CA LEU A 71 -5.41 5.23 13.25
C LEU A 71 -6.51 5.10 14.30
N LEU A 72 -7.73 4.72 13.88
CA LEU A 72 -8.83 4.47 14.81
C LEU A 72 -8.47 3.38 15.83
N ASN A 73 -7.92 2.26 15.38
CA ASN A 73 -7.46 1.19 16.28
C ASN A 73 -6.38 1.67 17.25
N LEU A 74 -5.44 2.50 16.80
CA LEU A 74 -4.42 3.10 17.66
C LEU A 74 -5.04 4.02 18.71
N LEU A 75 -6.00 4.86 18.31
CA LEU A 75 -6.69 5.78 19.20
C LEU A 75 -7.51 5.03 20.26
N THR A 76 -8.30 4.02 19.84
CA THR A 76 -9.11 3.21 20.76
C THR A 76 -8.25 2.40 21.72
N GLY A 77 -7.17 1.80 21.24
CA GLY A 77 -6.23 1.04 22.07
C GLY A 77 -5.50 1.93 23.08
N SER A 78 -5.05 3.12 22.63
CA SER A 78 -4.38 4.10 23.51
C SER A 78 -5.33 4.64 24.57
N TRP A 79 -6.59 4.89 24.20
CA TRP A 79 -7.63 5.32 25.13
C TRP A 79 -7.94 4.27 26.19
N ASP A 80 -8.13 3.00 25.80
CA ASP A 80 -8.38 1.90 26.73
C ASP A 80 -7.20 1.72 27.70
N TRP A 81 -5.96 1.77 27.19
CA TRP A 81 -4.76 1.71 28.02
C TRP A 81 -4.70 2.83 29.06
N LEU A 82 -5.03 4.07 28.66
CA LEU A 82 -5.02 5.22 29.56
C LEU A 82 -6.11 5.08 30.63
N GLN A 83 -7.30 4.60 30.27
CA GLN A 83 -8.37 4.35 31.24
C GLN A 83 -7.99 3.28 32.26
N ARG A 84 -7.41 2.16 31.81
CA ARG A 84 -6.93 1.09 32.71
C ARG A 84 -5.88 1.60 33.68
N ARG A 85 -4.91 2.39 33.21
CA ARG A 85 -3.91 3.03 34.07
C ARG A 85 -4.52 3.96 35.12
N ARG A 86 -5.54 4.74 34.76
CA ARG A 86 -6.23 5.63 35.71
C ARG A 86 -6.98 4.85 36.80
N ARG A 87 -7.67 3.77 36.44
CA ARG A 87 -8.40 2.91 37.39
C ARG A 87 -7.46 2.17 38.36
N GLN A 88 -6.28 1.72 37.90
CA GLN A 88 -5.27 1.11 38.76
C GLN A 88 -4.74 2.07 39.84
N LYS A 89 -4.51 3.34 39.48
CA LYS A 89 -4.08 4.37 40.45
C LYS A 89 -5.15 4.65 41.52
N GLN A 90 -6.44 4.65 41.14
CA GLN A 90 -7.54 4.82 42.10
C GLN A 90 -7.65 3.64 43.07
N HIS A 91 -7.50 2.40 42.60
CA HIS A 91 -7.52 1.22 43.48
C HIS A 91 -6.34 1.16 44.46
N GLN A 92 -5.14 1.62 44.06
CA GLN A 92 -4.00 1.73 44.99
C GLN A 92 -4.21 2.83 46.04
N SER A 93 -4.83 3.96 45.69
CA SER A 93 -5.09 5.05 46.63
C SER A 93 -6.22 4.78 47.63
N SER A 94 -7.02 3.73 47.42
CA SER A 94 -8.15 3.32 48.28
C SER A 94 -7.89 2.02 49.04
N ALA A 95 -6.69 1.45 48.92
CA ALA A 95 -6.27 0.33 49.76
C ALA A 95 -6.07 0.84 51.20
N PRO A 96 -6.73 0.25 52.22
CA PRO A 96 -6.56 0.69 53.60
C PRO A 96 -5.12 0.42 54.02
N SER A 97 -4.47 1.46 54.55
CA SER A 97 -3.19 1.31 55.24
C SER A 97 -3.43 0.48 56.50
N PHE A 98 -3.11 -0.81 56.46
CA PHE A 98 -3.02 -1.61 57.66
C PHE A 98 -1.79 -1.11 58.45
N GLN A 99 -2.06 -0.35 59.50
CA GLN A 99 -1.13 -0.06 60.60
C GLN A 99 -1.07 -1.24 61.56
#